data_AF-A0A3A5R761-F1
#
_entry.id   AF-A0A3A5R761-F1
#
_cell.length_a   1.000
_cell.length_b   1.000
_cell.length_c   1.000
_cell.angle_alpha   90.00
_cell.angle_beta   90.00
_cell.angle_gamma   90.00
#
_symmetry.space_group_name_H-M   'P 1'
#
loop_
_entity.id
_entity.type
_entity.pdbx_description
1 polymer ?
#
loop_
_entity_poly.entity_id
_entity_poly.type
_entity_poly.pdbx_seq_one_letter_code
_entity_poly.pdbx_strand_id
1 'polypeptide(L)'
;MRFWVCIFVLLFVHNQFSRADKIINNDSLYTEKYIRDIYISNPKRALQLLDEAETRKAFPLRLINELRSLSYRNMYMNKLAFMYARKSYLLDSISQREPKHMLKMTVYLAELSSIMSKYNESMHYALSGIMQAQKLKDREAEARLLFCIGENNWRLSLKDEAYNYFGRTIELLRGSKDMREMMLLSYYYGAEMGFLMTDSRIDEALALAYEREKLLKKLEKVPEVPEGYIDGQYSYLYAKLAYISYLEKKYAQAEGYYQKYLAIKESHTPDGKMYSIPYLILSKQYETVIDNCKDFKELLRTQRDTLNAQYLTILNKEVQAYLGLNRYKEAAEIRETIIAITDSINSTDRKNAALELNAMYGASEKEEYIAEQASQLKIRNVSLCFLACIVVLTLFILWRLWRFNHIIEYKNRMLAKLINEKFANKKDGNQLLEVYEEQEVSSELEPELISPEEQDELLDETDKESGEEEENKKIFQELNHTVVQKQLYLSPELSREDLAQIVHLNNARFARMIRECTGTNFNGYINGLRINYAIKLMKKYPNYTIRAIADESGFNSAPILYNLFKKKTGMTPYEFKKAQDTLRN
;
A
#
# COMPACT_ATOMS: atom_id res chain seq x y z
N MET A 1 53.66 6.74 -10.12
CA MET A 1 52.81 6.69 -8.93
C MET A 1 52.70 8.11 -8.42
N ARG A 2 51.52 8.77 -8.35
CA ARG A 2 50.19 8.35 -8.81
C ARG A 2 49.65 8.87 -10.16
N PHE A 3 49.43 7.93 -11.06
CA PHE A 3 48.40 7.93 -12.07
C PHE A 3 47.01 8.09 -11.43
N TRP A 4 46.69 9.33 -11.09
CA TRP A 4 45.35 9.87 -11.06
C TRP A 4 45.18 10.66 -12.36
N VAL A 5 44.55 10.05 -13.37
CA VAL A 5 44.02 10.82 -14.52
C VAL A 5 42.49 10.89 -14.48
N CYS A 6 41.83 10.05 -13.67
CA CYS A 6 40.38 9.84 -13.70
C CYS A 6 39.73 9.79 -12.30
N ILE A 7 40.29 10.49 -11.30
CA ILE A 7 39.71 10.60 -9.94
C ILE A 7 39.94 12.01 -9.31
N PHE A 8 40.84 12.84 -9.87
CA PHE A 8 41.34 14.03 -9.17
C PHE A 8 40.38 15.20 -9.12
N VAL A 9 39.54 15.30 -10.12
CA VAL A 9 38.97 16.60 -10.42
C VAL A 9 37.67 16.81 -9.62
N LEU A 10 37.10 15.75 -9.03
CA LEU A 10 36.02 15.79 -8.01
C LEU A 10 36.50 16.39 -6.69
N LEU A 11 37.80 16.31 -6.40
CA LEU A 11 38.43 17.19 -5.41
C LEU A 11 38.51 18.61 -5.96
N PHE A 12 39.14 18.78 -7.14
CA PHE A 12 39.55 20.08 -7.66
C PHE A 12 38.42 21.11 -7.83
N VAL A 13 37.18 20.70 -8.10
CA VAL A 13 36.07 21.65 -8.25
C VAL A 13 35.44 22.08 -6.92
N HIS A 14 35.62 21.29 -5.84
CA HIS A 14 35.36 21.78 -4.49
C HIS A 14 36.54 22.61 -3.93
N ASN A 15 37.69 22.64 -4.61
CA ASN A 15 39.01 23.00 -4.08
C ASN A 15 39.39 24.49 -4.20
N GLN A 16 38.41 25.37 -4.41
CA GLN A 16 38.65 26.78 -4.75
C GLN A 16 37.82 27.75 -3.90
N PHE A 17 36.80 27.28 -3.18
CA PHE A 17 36.05 28.10 -2.21
C PHE A 17 36.72 28.14 -0.82
N SER A 18 38.01 28.45 -0.79
CA SER A 18 38.51 29.44 0.16
C SER A 18 39.93 29.92 -0.16
N ARG A 19 40.01 31.20 -0.56
CA ARG A 19 41.12 32.09 -0.22
C ARG A 19 40.54 33.49 0.04
N ALA A 20 40.48 33.86 1.30
CA ALA A 20 40.26 35.24 1.71
C ALA A 20 41.08 35.50 2.97
N ASP A 21 42.23 36.16 2.81
CA ASP A 21 43.03 36.63 3.94
C ASP A 21 42.21 37.58 4.81
N LYS A 22 42.11 37.28 6.11
CA LYS A 22 41.92 38.28 7.16
C LYS A 22 42.28 37.74 8.54
N ILE A 23 43.38 38.26 9.09
CA ILE A 23 43.74 38.14 10.51
C ILE A 23 42.85 39.10 11.30
N ILE A 24 41.96 38.58 12.16
CA ILE A 24 41.50 39.26 13.39
C ILE A 24 41.30 38.19 14.50
N ASN A 25 41.80 38.48 15.70
CA ASN A 25 41.76 37.65 16.91
C ASN A 25 40.58 38.09 17.82
N ASN A 26 39.99 37.32 18.74
CA ASN A 26 40.26 35.99 19.33
C ASN A 26 38.90 35.35 19.71
N ASP A 27 38.74 34.05 19.98
CA ASP A 27 39.62 32.88 19.82
C ASP A 27 39.25 32.20 18.48
N SER A 28 39.72 32.77 17.38
CA SER A 28 39.13 32.57 16.05
C SER A 28 39.47 31.22 15.38
N LEU A 29 40.42 30.48 15.94
CA LEU A 29 41.05 29.30 15.33
C LEU A 29 40.13 28.08 15.24
N TYR A 30 39.12 27.98 16.10
CA TYR A 30 38.21 26.81 16.17
C TYR A 30 36.86 27.06 15.46
N THR A 31 36.78 28.09 14.62
CA THR A 31 35.57 28.36 13.83
C THR A 31 35.51 27.48 12.59
N GLU A 32 34.31 27.04 12.20
CA GLU A 32 34.10 26.26 10.97
C GLU A 32 34.73 26.96 9.75
N LYS A 33 34.51 28.28 9.64
CA LYS A 33 35.04 29.11 8.56
C LYS A 33 36.57 29.05 8.51
N TYR A 34 37.27 29.37 9.60
CA TYR A 34 38.73 29.38 9.60
C TYR A 34 39.32 28.01 9.23
N ILE A 35 38.75 26.92 9.76
CA ILE A 35 39.21 25.56 9.44
C ILE A 35 38.93 25.22 7.96
N ARG A 36 37.78 25.65 7.43
CA ARG A 36 37.42 25.57 6.00
C ARG A 36 38.33 26.43 5.10
N ASP A 37 38.97 27.46 5.66
CA ASP A 37 39.92 28.30 4.93
C ASP A 37 41.33 27.67 4.85
N ILE A 38 41.67 26.73 5.76
CA ILE A 38 43.02 26.12 5.83
C ILE A 38 43.10 24.62 5.51
N TYR A 39 41.98 23.89 5.36
CA TYR A 39 42.03 22.41 5.15
C TYR A 39 42.72 21.96 3.85
N ILE A 40 42.94 22.88 2.90
CA ILE A 40 43.68 22.63 1.65
C ILE A 40 45.17 22.98 1.84
N SER A 41 45.46 24.18 2.32
CA SER A 41 46.83 24.70 2.48
C SER A 41 47.59 24.08 3.64
N ASN A 42 46.89 23.67 4.70
CA ASN A 42 47.48 23.03 5.89
C ASN A 42 46.52 21.99 6.51
N PRO A 43 46.25 20.86 5.84
CA PRO A 43 45.31 19.84 6.31
C PRO A 43 45.68 19.23 7.66
N LYS A 44 46.99 19.12 7.97
CA LYS A 44 47.44 18.62 9.28
C LYS A 44 47.04 19.56 10.42
N ARG A 45 47.16 20.89 10.23
CA ARG A 45 46.72 21.88 11.21
C ARG A 45 45.20 21.94 11.31
N ALA A 46 44.50 21.81 10.18
CA ALA A 46 43.04 21.71 10.17
C ALA A 46 42.54 20.52 11.01
N LEU A 47 43.14 19.33 10.86
CA LEU A 47 42.80 18.16 11.68
C LEU A 47 43.02 18.38 13.18
N GLN A 48 44.16 18.96 13.60
CA GLN A 48 44.41 19.31 15.00
C GLN A 48 43.33 20.25 15.56
N LEU A 49 42.99 21.30 14.81
CA LEU A 49 41.97 22.27 15.23
C LEU A 49 40.57 21.66 15.27
N LEU A 50 40.29 20.63 14.46
CA LEU A 50 39.03 19.88 14.49
C LEU A 50 38.89 19.00 15.74
N ASP A 51 39.99 18.42 16.23
CA ASP A 51 39.99 17.64 17.47
C ASP A 51 39.72 18.54 18.70
N GLU A 52 40.33 19.73 18.71
CA GLU A 52 40.06 20.75 19.73
C GLU A 52 38.64 21.35 19.60
N ALA A 53 38.15 21.59 18.38
CA ALA A 53 36.80 22.09 18.13
C ALA A 53 35.71 21.09 18.54
N GLU A 54 35.94 19.79 18.37
CA GLU A 54 35.03 18.73 18.87
C GLU A 54 34.98 18.72 20.39
N THR A 55 36.15 18.76 21.04
CA THR A 55 36.27 18.79 22.51
C THR A 55 35.54 20.01 23.10
N ARG A 56 35.68 21.18 22.45
CA ARG A 56 35.00 22.44 22.82
C ARG A 56 33.54 22.52 22.39
N LYS A 57 33.04 21.56 21.59
CA LYS A 57 31.72 21.59 20.91
C LYS A 57 31.50 22.89 20.12
N ALA A 58 32.55 23.44 19.50
CA ALA A 58 32.56 24.78 18.91
C ALA A 58 31.56 24.96 17.76
N PHE A 59 31.24 23.89 17.03
CA PHE A 59 30.21 23.85 15.98
C PHE A 59 29.73 22.40 15.76
N PRO A 60 28.63 22.15 15.01
CA PRO A 60 28.01 20.83 14.91
C PRO A 60 28.95 19.71 14.46
N LEU A 61 28.90 18.56 15.16
CA LEU A 61 29.74 17.39 14.89
C LEU A 61 29.66 16.86 13.44
N ARG A 62 28.52 17.06 12.76
CA ARG A 62 28.38 16.76 11.32
C ARG A 62 29.37 17.56 10.45
N LEU A 63 29.54 18.85 10.73
CA LEU A 63 30.45 19.75 10.00
C LEU A 63 31.91 19.50 10.38
N ILE A 64 32.19 19.12 11.64
CA ILE A 64 33.52 18.67 12.06
C ILE A 64 33.92 17.42 11.25
N ASN A 65 33.02 16.44 11.13
CA ASN A 65 33.26 15.23 10.36
C ASN A 65 33.32 15.49 8.83
N GLU A 66 32.58 16.48 8.30
CA GLU A 66 32.77 16.95 6.92
C GLU A 66 34.20 17.48 6.72
N LEU A 67 34.66 18.40 7.57
CA LEU A 67 35.97 19.04 7.44
C LEU A 67 37.12 18.05 7.67
N ARG A 68 36.95 17.05 8.55
CA ARG A 68 37.89 15.92 8.66
C ARG A 68 37.92 15.12 7.37
N SER A 69 36.76 14.79 6.80
CA SER A 69 36.68 14.06 5.53
C SER A 69 37.45 14.78 4.42
N LEU A 70 37.18 16.08 4.24
CA LEU A 70 37.86 16.94 3.29
C LEU A 70 39.39 17.02 3.54
N SER A 71 39.82 17.21 4.79
CA SER A 71 41.25 17.26 5.16
C SER A 71 41.97 15.95 4.82
N TYR A 72 41.38 14.80 5.16
CA TYR A 72 41.94 13.48 4.82
C TYR A 72 41.93 13.23 3.31
N ARG A 73 40.92 13.71 2.58
CA ARG A 73 40.82 13.56 1.12
C ARG A 73 41.91 14.35 0.40
N ASN A 74 42.17 15.58 0.83
CA ASN A 74 43.33 16.38 0.37
C ASN A 74 44.67 15.73 0.70
N MET A 75 44.75 15.05 1.86
CA MET A 75 45.89 14.22 2.22
C MET A 75 45.90 12.85 1.53
N TYR A 76 44.99 12.53 0.61
CA TYR A 76 44.90 11.25 -0.10
C TYR A 76 44.66 10.01 0.78
N MET A 77 44.15 10.21 1.99
CA MET A 77 43.80 9.15 2.93
C MET A 77 42.33 8.78 2.74
N ASN A 78 41.98 8.23 1.57
CA ASN A 78 40.59 8.06 1.12
C ASN A 78 39.76 7.20 2.08
N LYS A 79 40.38 6.18 2.69
CA LYS A 79 39.74 5.34 3.73
C LYS A 79 39.27 6.16 4.95
N LEU A 80 40.10 7.09 5.43
CA LEU A 80 39.72 7.99 6.53
C LEU A 80 38.72 9.04 6.07
N ALA A 81 38.90 9.61 4.87
CA ALA A 81 37.95 10.54 4.28
C ALA A 81 36.54 9.92 4.21
N PHE A 82 36.44 8.69 3.69
CA PHE A 82 35.19 7.93 3.62
C PHE A 82 34.58 7.67 5.00
N MET A 83 35.39 7.22 5.97
CA MET A 83 34.92 6.99 7.33
C MET A 83 34.30 8.27 7.94
N TYR A 84 34.95 9.42 7.77
CA TYR A 84 34.46 10.70 8.30
C TYR A 84 33.27 11.25 7.51
N ALA A 85 33.22 11.09 6.18
CA ALA A 85 32.03 11.38 5.37
C ALA A 85 30.83 10.55 5.85
N ARG A 86 31.04 9.26 6.14
CA ARG A 86 29.99 8.35 6.62
C ARG A 86 29.51 8.73 8.02
N LYS A 87 30.42 9.09 8.94
CA LYS A 87 30.06 9.66 10.25
C LYS A 87 29.20 10.92 10.11
N SER A 88 29.56 11.80 9.18
CA SER A 88 28.80 13.03 8.90
C SER A 88 27.39 12.71 8.36
N TYR A 89 27.31 11.90 7.30
CA TYR A 89 26.05 11.43 6.69
C TYR A 89 25.08 10.79 7.69
N LEU A 90 25.58 9.94 8.60
CA LEU A 90 24.75 9.26 9.59
C LEU A 90 24.10 10.24 10.57
N LEU A 91 24.79 11.32 10.95
CA LEU A 91 24.22 12.36 11.83
C LEU A 91 23.09 13.14 11.13
N ASP A 92 23.18 13.37 9.83
CA ASP A 92 22.09 13.98 9.05
C ASP A 92 20.93 13.01 8.84
N SER A 93 21.23 11.76 8.47
CA SER A 93 20.23 10.72 8.20
C SER A 93 19.35 10.41 9.42
N ILE A 94 19.95 10.38 10.62
CA ILE A 94 19.23 10.20 11.89
C ILE A 94 18.38 11.43 12.24
N SER A 95 18.88 12.65 11.95
CA SER A 95 18.15 13.88 12.32
C SER A 95 17.10 14.31 11.31
N GLN A 96 17.24 13.93 10.03
CA GLN A 96 16.44 14.30 8.86
C GLN A 96 16.23 15.81 8.64
N ARG A 97 16.99 16.67 9.32
CA ARG A 97 16.81 18.14 9.29
C ARG A 97 17.58 18.84 8.17
N GLU A 98 18.61 18.21 7.61
CA GLU A 98 19.63 18.86 6.78
C GLU A 98 19.77 18.22 5.39
N PRO A 99 18.70 18.17 4.57
CA PRO A 99 18.67 17.37 3.34
C PRO A 99 19.71 17.79 2.29
N LYS A 100 20.15 19.06 2.27
CA LYS A 100 21.22 19.54 1.38
C LYS A 100 22.61 19.06 1.83
N HIS A 101 22.90 19.10 3.12
CA HIS A 101 24.18 18.62 3.67
C HIS A 101 24.25 17.09 3.62
N MET A 102 23.13 16.40 3.87
CA MET A 102 23.00 14.96 3.63
C MET A 102 23.34 14.60 2.18
N LEU A 103 22.74 15.28 1.19
CA LEU A 103 23.05 15.07 -0.23
C LEU A 103 24.53 15.30 -0.54
N LYS A 104 25.13 16.38 -0.01
CA LYS A 104 26.57 16.63 -0.15
C LYS A 104 27.42 15.48 0.39
N MET A 105 27.02 14.86 1.50
CA MET A 105 27.70 13.68 2.03
C MET A 105 27.42 12.42 1.19
N THR A 106 26.22 12.24 0.64
CA THR A 106 25.90 11.18 -0.34
C THR A 106 26.84 11.26 -1.55
N VAL A 107 27.03 12.47 -2.09
CA VAL A 107 27.98 12.74 -3.18
C VAL A 107 29.40 12.33 -2.78
N TYR A 108 29.90 12.78 -1.63
CA TYR A 108 31.24 12.41 -1.18
C TYR A 108 31.40 10.89 -0.97
N LEU A 109 30.37 10.21 -0.47
CA LEU A 109 30.37 8.75 -0.28
C LEU A 109 30.38 7.99 -1.61
N ALA A 110 29.58 8.43 -2.61
CA ALA A 110 29.60 7.88 -3.95
C ALA A 110 31.00 8.00 -4.57
N GLU A 111 31.55 9.21 -4.58
CA GLU A 111 32.87 9.49 -5.14
C GLU A 111 33.96 8.66 -4.45
N LEU A 112 34.09 8.78 -3.11
CA LEU A 112 35.12 8.09 -2.31
C LEU A 112 35.04 6.56 -2.44
N SER A 113 33.85 5.99 -2.62
CA SER A 113 33.69 4.56 -2.88
C SER A 113 34.27 4.18 -4.25
N SER A 114 34.01 4.97 -5.29
CA SER A 114 34.63 4.78 -6.62
C SER A 114 36.16 4.92 -6.54
N ILE A 115 36.66 5.90 -5.77
CA ILE A 115 38.10 6.09 -5.52
C ILE A 115 38.74 4.81 -4.98
N MET A 116 38.11 4.21 -3.97
CA MET A 116 38.57 2.99 -3.30
C MET A 116 38.26 1.71 -4.10
N SER A 117 37.79 1.83 -5.35
CA SER A 117 37.38 0.71 -6.19
C SER A 117 36.28 -0.18 -5.59
N LYS A 118 35.33 0.44 -4.87
CA LYS A 118 34.12 -0.20 -4.37
C LYS A 118 32.93 0.23 -5.24
N TYR A 119 32.84 -0.33 -6.45
CA TYR A 119 31.93 0.23 -7.46
C TYR A 119 30.45 0.05 -7.10
N ASN A 120 30.08 -1.04 -6.41
CA ASN A 120 28.71 -1.25 -5.91
C ASN A 120 28.31 -0.19 -4.85
N GLU A 121 29.13 -0.01 -3.81
CA GLU A 121 28.89 0.98 -2.75
C GLU A 121 28.80 2.40 -3.37
N SER A 122 29.63 2.69 -4.38
CA SER A 122 29.57 3.93 -5.15
C SER A 122 28.26 4.11 -5.93
N MET A 123 27.86 3.09 -6.71
CA MET A 123 26.64 3.10 -7.52
C MET A 123 25.40 3.27 -6.65
N HIS A 124 25.34 2.62 -5.49
CA HIS A 124 24.25 2.74 -4.53
C HIS A 124 24.06 4.19 -4.03
N TYR A 125 25.13 4.84 -3.58
CA TYR A 125 25.07 6.25 -3.18
C TYR A 125 24.76 7.18 -4.36
N ALA A 126 25.28 6.90 -5.56
CA ALA A 126 25.04 7.75 -6.72
C ALA A 126 23.59 7.72 -7.20
N LEU A 127 22.99 6.54 -7.35
CA LEU A 127 21.60 6.37 -7.77
C LEU A 127 20.62 6.97 -6.76
N SER A 128 20.82 6.71 -5.47
CA SER A 128 19.98 7.29 -4.40
C SER A 128 20.13 8.82 -4.30
N GLY A 129 21.34 9.34 -4.50
CA GLY A 129 21.61 10.77 -4.47
C GLY A 129 21.01 11.55 -5.66
N ILE A 130 20.89 10.97 -6.86
CA ILE A 130 20.33 11.67 -8.03
C ILE A 130 18.88 12.11 -7.78
N MET A 131 18.04 11.21 -7.25
CA MET A 131 16.64 11.55 -6.93
C MET A 131 16.56 12.70 -5.90
N GLN A 132 17.48 12.73 -4.94
CA GLN A 132 17.56 13.79 -3.93
C GLN A 132 18.09 15.10 -4.53
N ALA A 133 19.07 15.06 -5.43
CA ALA A 133 19.59 16.22 -6.14
C ALA A 133 18.53 16.89 -7.02
N GLN A 134 17.81 16.10 -7.82
CA GLN A 134 16.69 16.57 -8.65
C GLN A 134 15.57 17.19 -7.80
N LYS A 135 15.19 16.55 -6.69
CA LYS A 135 14.20 17.09 -5.73
C LYS A 135 14.63 18.42 -5.11
N LEU A 136 15.92 18.58 -4.82
CA LEU A 136 16.50 19.81 -4.27
C LEU A 136 16.88 20.84 -5.33
N LYS A 137 16.78 20.50 -6.63
CA LYS A 137 17.24 21.27 -7.79
C LYS A 137 18.74 21.61 -7.73
N ASP A 138 19.54 20.70 -7.18
CA ASP A 138 20.99 20.85 -7.00
C ASP A 138 21.74 20.26 -8.20
N ARG A 139 22.03 21.11 -9.19
CA ARG A 139 22.69 20.73 -10.44
C ARG A 139 24.18 20.39 -10.26
N GLU A 140 24.86 20.94 -9.25
CA GLU A 140 26.23 20.53 -8.90
C GLU A 140 26.21 19.07 -8.43
N ALA A 141 25.33 18.74 -7.48
CA ALA A 141 25.22 17.38 -6.95
C ALA A 141 24.77 16.39 -8.05
N GLU A 142 23.77 16.73 -8.85
CA GLU A 142 23.30 15.87 -9.94
C GLU A 142 24.40 15.59 -10.96
N ALA A 143 25.13 16.61 -11.41
CA ALA A 143 26.25 16.43 -12.35
C ALA A 143 27.36 15.54 -11.78
N ARG A 144 27.73 15.72 -10.50
CA ARG A 144 28.76 14.90 -9.83
C ARG A 144 28.37 13.44 -9.73
N LEU A 145 27.09 13.16 -9.45
CA LEU A 145 26.60 11.78 -9.35
C LEU A 145 26.46 11.12 -10.72
N LEU A 146 25.94 11.83 -11.73
CA LEU A 146 25.91 11.34 -13.11
C LEU A 146 27.32 11.00 -13.60
N PHE A 147 28.31 11.87 -13.35
CA PHE A 147 29.69 11.60 -13.72
C PHE A 147 30.25 10.38 -12.98
N CYS A 148 30.01 10.26 -11.68
CA CYS A 148 30.45 9.11 -10.87
C CYS A 148 29.86 7.78 -11.37
N ILE A 149 28.60 7.75 -11.82
CA ILE A 149 28.01 6.58 -12.49
C ILE A 149 28.75 6.29 -13.80
N GLY A 150 29.04 7.31 -14.60
CA GLY A 150 29.83 7.17 -15.83
C GLY A 150 31.23 6.59 -15.57
N GLU A 151 31.94 7.09 -14.55
CA GLU A 151 33.25 6.57 -14.13
C GLU A 151 33.14 5.10 -13.69
N ASN A 152 32.14 4.73 -12.89
CA ASN A 152 31.90 3.35 -12.47
C ASN A 152 31.62 2.43 -13.67
N ASN A 153 30.72 2.83 -14.57
CA ASN A 153 30.40 2.05 -15.78
C ASN A 153 31.65 1.88 -16.67
N TRP A 154 32.49 2.91 -16.82
CA TRP A 154 33.73 2.81 -17.57
C TRP A 154 34.70 1.80 -16.93
N ARG A 155 34.84 1.82 -15.59
CA ARG A 155 35.66 0.85 -14.83
C ARG A 155 35.14 -0.58 -14.96
N LEU A 156 33.82 -0.76 -15.08
CA LEU A 156 33.15 -2.04 -15.32
C LEU A 156 33.13 -2.43 -16.81
N SER A 157 33.81 -1.68 -17.68
CA SER A 157 33.86 -1.87 -19.15
C SER A 157 32.53 -1.68 -19.89
N LEU A 158 31.51 -1.12 -19.24
CA LEU A 158 30.22 -0.71 -19.83
C LEU A 158 30.36 0.66 -20.53
N LYS A 159 31.16 0.69 -21.60
CA LYS A 159 31.62 1.95 -22.22
C LYS A 159 30.48 2.81 -22.76
N ASP A 160 29.51 2.23 -23.47
CA ASP A 160 28.43 3.00 -24.09
C ASP A 160 27.56 3.72 -23.05
N GLU A 161 27.25 3.05 -21.93
CA GLU A 161 26.61 3.71 -20.80
C GLU A 161 27.50 4.78 -20.17
N ALA A 162 28.80 4.51 -19.98
CA ALA A 162 29.73 5.47 -19.40
C ALA A 162 29.73 6.81 -20.16
N TYR A 163 29.87 6.75 -21.50
CA TYR A 163 29.84 7.93 -22.35
C TYR A 163 28.45 8.58 -22.43
N ASN A 164 27.36 7.83 -22.29
CA ASN A 164 26.02 8.41 -22.12
C ASN A 164 25.93 9.26 -20.84
N TYR A 165 26.43 8.77 -19.71
CA TYR A 165 26.45 9.50 -18.44
C TYR A 165 27.40 10.72 -18.46
N PHE A 166 28.55 10.62 -19.13
CA PHE A 166 29.43 11.77 -19.35
C PHE A 166 28.77 12.85 -20.21
N GLY A 167 28.14 12.46 -21.34
CA GLY A 167 27.38 13.37 -22.19
C GLY A 167 26.27 14.10 -21.43
N ARG A 168 25.44 13.36 -20.67
CA ARG A 168 24.39 13.93 -19.81
C ARG A 168 24.94 14.91 -18.76
N THR A 169 26.10 14.60 -18.17
CA THR A 169 26.77 15.49 -17.21
C THR A 169 27.19 16.81 -17.86
N ILE A 170 27.80 16.73 -19.05
CA ILE A 170 28.23 17.91 -19.81
C ILE A 170 27.03 18.74 -20.26
N GLU A 171 25.99 18.11 -20.80
CA GLU A 171 24.76 18.79 -21.23
C GLU A 171 24.06 19.50 -20.07
N LEU A 172 24.00 18.86 -18.89
CA LEU A 172 23.40 19.45 -17.69
C LEU A 172 24.07 20.77 -17.27
N LEU A 173 25.38 20.94 -17.51
CA LEU A 173 26.14 22.14 -17.12
C LEU A 173 26.44 23.10 -18.29
N ARG A 174 26.24 22.67 -19.53
CA ARG A 174 26.58 23.44 -20.73
C ARG A 174 25.82 24.76 -20.78
N GLY A 175 26.54 25.84 -21.08
CA GLY A 175 25.96 27.19 -21.19
C GLY A 175 25.65 27.88 -19.86
N SER A 176 26.00 27.28 -18.72
CA SER A 176 25.87 27.95 -17.42
C SER A 176 26.69 29.24 -17.35
N LYS A 177 26.21 30.16 -16.50
CA LYS A 177 26.90 31.38 -16.07
C LYS A 177 27.38 31.31 -14.62
N ASP A 178 27.02 30.25 -13.89
CA ASP A 178 27.50 30.06 -12.53
C ASP A 178 28.96 29.59 -12.57
N MET A 179 29.81 30.21 -11.75
CA MET A 179 31.24 29.91 -11.72
C MET A 179 31.53 28.45 -11.33
N ARG A 180 30.79 27.88 -10.38
CA ARG A 180 30.99 26.49 -9.94
C ARG A 180 30.64 25.51 -11.05
N GLU A 181 29.50 25.72 -11.68
CA GLU A 181 29.05 24.90 -12.81
C GLU A 181 30.01 25.00 -14.00
N MET A 182 30.58 26.18 -14.29
CA MET A 182 31.62 26.35 -15.30
C MET A 182 32.94 25.63 -14.92
N MET A 183 33.33 25.64 -13.64
CA MET A 183 34.50 24.90 -13.14
C MET A 183 34.28 23.38 -13.18
N LEU A 184 33.06 22.91 -12.87
CA LEU A 184 32.62 21.51 -13.03
C LEU A 184 32.69 21.09 -14.50
N LEU A 185 32.19 21.92 -15.41
CA LEU A 185 32.23 21.61 -16.84
C LEU A 185 33.67 21.56 -17.37
N SER A 186 34.55 22.46 -16.91
CA SER A 186 35.99 22.42 -17.24
C SER A 186 36.68 21.16 -16.74
N TYR A 187 36.31 20.65 -15.55
CA TYR A 187 36.67 19.30 -15.14
C TYR A 187 36.21 18.32 -16.19
N TYR A 188 34.90 18.15 -16.35
CA TYR A 188 34.35 16.96 -17.01
C TYR A 188 34.88 16.80 -18.44
N TYR A 189 35.07 17.91 -19.16
CA TYR A 189 35.84 17.92 -20.40
C TYR A 189 37.24 17.28 -20.25
N GLY A 190 38.03 17.75 -19.29
CA GLY A 190 39.37 17.20 -19.02
C GLY A 190 39.40 15.73 -18.64
N ALA A 191 38.44 15.24 -17.87
CA ALA A 191 38.42 13.83 -17.46
C ALA A 191 37.88 12.90 -18.55
N GLU A 192 36.83 13.31 -19.26
CA GLU A 192 36.32 12.58 -20.42
C GLU A 192 37.37 12.53 -21.54
N MET A 193 38.14 13.61 -21.78
CA MET A 193 39.35 13.54 -22.61
C MET A 193 40.26 12.39 -22.18
N GLY A 194 40.52 12.23 -20.88
CA GLY A 194 41.34 11.13 -20.34
C GLY A 194 40.79 9.73 -20.63
N PHE A 195 39.47 9.55 -20.56
CA PHE A 195 38.80 8.30 -20.90
C PHE A 195 38.84 8.04 -22.42
N LEU A 196 38.46 9.03 -23.24
CA LEU A 196 38.49 8.97 -24.72
C LEU A 196 39.91 8.64 -25.23
N MET A 197 40.94 9.28 -24.69
CA MET A 197 42.34 9.00 -25.01
C MET A 197 42.75 7.57 -24.64
N THR A 198 42.23 7.03 -23.54
CA THR A 198 42.50 5.64 -23.12
C THR A 198 41.80 4.63 -24.03
N ASP A 199 40.63 4.99 -24.57
CA ASP A 199 39.86 4.21 -25.54
C ASP A 199 40.26 4.47 -27.01
N SER A 200 41.37 5.17 -27.26
CA SER A 200 41.86 5.55 -28.60
C SER A 200 40.92 6.46 -29.43
N ARG A 201 39.93 7.10 -28.81
CA ARG A 201 38.99 8.05 -29.43
C ARG A 201 39.59 9.46 -29.50
N ILE A 202 40.69 9.59 -30.24
CA ILE A 202 41.55 10.79 -30.21
C ILE A 202 40.87 12.03 -30.79
N ASP A 203 40.11 11.91 -31.88
CA ASP A 203 39.44 13.06 -32.51
C ASP A 203 38.40 13.71 -31.59
N GLU A 204 37.65 12.88 -30.86
CA GLU A 204 36.67 13.33 -29.87
C GLU A 204 37.35 13.97 -28.67
N ALA A 205 38.46 13.39 -28.18
CA ALA A 205 39.27 14.00 -27.13
C ALA A 205 39.84 15.36 -27.55
N LEU A 206 40.23 15.51 -28.82
CA LEU A 206 40.73 16.78 -29.37
C LEU A 206 39.62 17.83 -29.51
N ALA A 207 38.43 17.43 -29.98
CA ALA A 207 37.26 18.31 -30.02
C ALA A 207 36.89 18.83 -28.62
N LEU A 208 36.91 17.94 -27.61
CA LEU A 208 36.64 18.29 -26.22
C LEU A 208 37.72 19.18 -25.61
N ALA A 209 38.98 19.04 -26.03
CA ALA A 209 40.09 19.91 -25.65
C ALA A 209 39.86 21.37 -26.09
N TYR A 210 39.35 21.61 -27.29
CA TYR A 210 39.06 22.95 -27.79
C TYR A 210 37.86 23.61 -27.08
N GLU A 211 36.81 22.85 -26.78
CA GLU A 211 35.69 23.38 -25.99
C GLU A 211 36.10 23.69 -24.54
N ARG A 212 37.00 22.88 -23.95
CA ARG A 212 37.63 23.20 -22.67
C ARG A 212 38.49 24.46 -22.74
N GLU A 213 39.31 24.63 -23.77
CA GLU A 213 40.14 25.82 -23.94
C GLU A 213 39.29 27.10 -24.08
N LYS A 214 38.18 27.04 -24.82
CA LYS A 214 37.17 28.12 -24.88
C LYS A 214 36.56 28.45 -23.52
N LEU A 215 36.30 27.43 -22.70
CA LEU A 215 35.72 27.60 -21.37
C LEU A 215 36.73 28.21 -20.39
N LEU A 216 37.99 27.80 -20.45
CA LEU A 216 39.07 28.41 -19.65
C LEU A 216 39.26 29.89 -19.99
N LYS A 217 39.27 30.27 -21.29
CA LYS A 217 39.29 31.67 -21.75
C LYS A 217 38.08 32.52 -21.33
N LYS A 218 37.00 31.89 -20.85
CA LYS A 218 35.87 32.57 -20.20
C LYS A 218 36.08 32.68 -18.70
N LEU A 219 36.53 31.60 -18.05
CA LEU A 219 36.85 31.57 -16.61
C LEU A 219 37.98 32.55 -16.23
N GLU A 220 38.98 32.75 -17.10
CA GLU A 220 40.01 33.80 -16.97
C GLU A 220 39.44 35.22 -16.75
N LYS A 221 38.21 35.47 -17.19
CA LYS A 221 37.55 36.79 -17.14
C LYS A 221 36.57 36.92 -15.96
N VAL A 222 36.47 35.90 -15.12
CA VAL A 222 35.58 35.87 -13.94
C VAL A 222 36.45 36.20 -12.71
N PRO A 223 36.33 37.41 -12.11
CA PRO A 223 37.23 37.85 -11.04
C PRO A 223 37.20 36.98 -9.78
N GLU A 224 36.12 36.23 -9.56
CA GLU A 224 35.92 35.33 -8.44
C GLU A 224 36.66 33.98 -8.60
N VAL A 225 37.21 33.67 -9.78
CA VAL A 225 38.02 32.46 -10.00
C VAL A 225 39.35 32.63 -9.28
N PRO A 226 39.72 31.75 -8.32
CA PRO A 226 40.87 32.05 -7.49
C PRO A 226 42.21 31.79 -8.17
N GLU A 227 43.21 32.48 -7.65
CA GLU A 227 44.57 32.51 -8.15
C GLU A 227 45.19 31.11 -8.27
N GLY A 228 45.75 30.81 -9.46
CA GLY A 228 46.36 29.52 -9.78
C GLY A 228 45.39 28.42 -10.24
N TYR A 229 44.07 28.61 -10.14
CA TYR A 229 43.10 27.63 -10.69
C TYR A 229 43.31 27.42 -12.19
N ILE A 230 43.34 28.52 -12.94
CA ILE A 230 43.47 28.53 -14.40
C ILE A 230 44.77 27.86 -14.84
N ASP A 231 45.89 28.22 -14.21
CA ASP A 231 47.20 27.61 -14.49
C ASP A 231 47.18 26.09 -14.29
N GLY A 232 46.58 25.60 -13.20
CA GLY A 232 46.42 24.17 -12.95
C GLY A 232 45.57 23.47 -14.02
N GLN A 233 44.51 24.12 -14.51
CA GLN A 233 43.70 23.59 -15.62
C GLN A 233 44.48 23.55 -16.94
N TYR A 234 45.27 24.58 -17.24
CA TYR A 234 46.13 24.63 -18.42
C TYR A 234 47.29 23.64 -18.36
N SER A 235 47.86 23.38 -17.18
CA SER A 235 48.88 22.33 -16.98
C SER A 235 48.37 20.98 -17.46
N TYR A 236 47.17 20.57 -16.99
CA TYR A 236 46.54 19.34 -17.48
C TYR A 236 46.29 19.39 -18.99
N LEU A 237 45.68 20.48 -19.50
CA LEU A 237 45.30 20.60 -20.90
C LEU A 237 46.51 20.53 -21.84
N TYR A 238 47.58 21.27 -21.55
CA TYR A 238 48.81 21.24 -22.34
C TYR A 238 49.50 19.87 -22.31
N ALA A 239 49.52 19.17 -21.17
CA ALA A 239 50.03 17.80 -21.11
C ALA A 239 49.24 16.81 -21.99
N LYS A 240 47.91 16.98 -22.11
CA LYS A 240 47.08 16.16 -23.02
C LYS A 240 47.23 16.58 -24.48
N LEU A 241 47.29 17.87 -24.78
CA LEU A 241 47.54 18.37 -26.14
C LEU A 241 48.93 17.94 -26.65
N ALA A 242 49.97 17.93 -25.80
CA ALA A 242 51.28 17.39 -26.14
C ALA A 242 51.19 15.91 -26.58
N TYR A 243 50.46 15.07 -25.84
CA TYR A 243 50.20 13.68 -26.22
C TYR A 243 49.43 13.54 -27.54
N ILE A 244 48.35 14.31 -27.72
CA ILE A 244 47.50 14.23 -28.92
C ILE A 244 48.31 14.68 -30.15
N SER A 245 48.98 15.84 -30.09
CA SER A 245 49.84 16.32 -31.19
C SER A 245 50.98 15.36 -31.50
N TYR A 246 51.50 14.61 -30.52
CA TYR A 246 52.51 13.59 -30.76
C TYR A 246 51.94 12.38 -31.53
N LEU A 247 50.73 11.90 -31.18
CA LEU A 247 50.02 10.86 -31.94
C LEU A 247 49.72 11.30 -33.38
N GLU A 248 49.33 12.55 -33.58
CA GLU A 248 49.15 13.16 -34.91
C GLU A 248 50.47 13.39 -35.67
N LYS A 249 51.62 12.99 -35.11
CA LYS A 249 52.98 13.19 -35.67
C LYS A 249 53.40 14.66 -35.81
N LYS A 250 52.69 15.59 -35.15
CA LYS A 250 52.99 17.03 -35.11
C LYS A 250 54.02 17.33 -34.02
N TYR A 251 55.21 16.73 -34.13
CA TYR A 251 56.18 16.69 -33.02
C TYR A 251 56.61 18.06 -32.48
N ALA A 252 56.82 19.06 -33.35
CA ALA A 252 57.17 20.42 -32.92
C ALA A 252 56.04 21.10 -32.13
N GLN A 253 54.77 20.83 -32.48
CA GLN A 253 53.60 21.31 -31.73
C GLN A 253 53.48 20.58 -30.39
N ALA A 254 53.73 19.26 -30.38
CA ALA A 254 53.73 18.45 -29.16
C ALA A 254 54.76 18.96 -28.15
N GLU A 255 55.99 19.24 -28.60
CA GLU A 255 57.05 19.83 -27.79
C GLU A 255 56.67 21.23 -27.29
N GLY A 256 56.11 22.08 -28.16
CA GLY A 256 55.63 23.40 -27.77
C GLY A 256 54.56 23.38 -26.67
N TYR A 257 53.67 22.39 -26.67
CA TYR A 257 52.73 22.18 -25.55
C TYR A 257 53.41 21.59 -24.32
N TYR A 258 54.36 20.68 -24.47
CA TYR A 258 55.09 20.11 -23.33
C TYR A 258 55.92 21.16 -22.58
N GLN A 259 56.58 22.08 -23.30
CA GLN A 259 57.28 23.22 -22.70
C GLN A 259 56.33 24.20 -21.98
N LYS A 260 55.14 24.46 -22.54
CA LYS A 260 54.10 25.25 -21.85
C LYS A 260 53.60 24.57 -20.57
N TYR A 261 53.50 23.25 -20.56
CA TYR A 261 53.20 22.47 -19.35
C TYR A 261 54.32 22.62 -18.30
N LEU A 262 55.58 22.43 -18.69
CA LEU A 262 56.74 22.56 -17.79
C LEU A 262 56.89 23.97 -17.20
N ALA A 263 56.49 25.02 -17.92
CA ALA A 263 56.53 26.39 -17.40
C ALA A 263 55.57 26.64 -16.21
N ILE A 264 54.56 25.79 -16.01
CA ILE A 264 53.55 25.97 -14.97
C ILE A 264 54.00 25.30 -13.67
N LYS A 265 53.94 26.02 -12.54
CA LYS A 265 54.33 25.53 -11.21
C LYS A 265 53.68 24.18 -10.85
N GLU A 266 52.40 24.01 -11.18
CA GLU A 266 51.64 22.79 -10.93
C GLU A 266 52.25 21.54 -11.61
N SER A 267 52.94 21.67 -12.74
CA SER A 267 53.57 20.51 -13.43
C SER A 267 54.62 19.78 -12.58
N HIS A 268 55.13 20.43 -11.53
CA HIS A 268 56.14 19.91 -10.62
C HIS A 268 55.57 19.29 -9.34
N THR A 269 54.25 19.39 -9.09
CA THR A 269 53.62 18.71 -7.95
C THR A 269 53.62 17.19 -8.16
N PRO A 270 53.58 16.39 -7.08
CA PRO A 270 53.63 14.94 -7.20
C PRO A 270 52.50 14.37 -8.09
N ASP A 271 51.36 15.05 -8.14
CA ASP A 271 50.26 14.80 -9.06
C ASP A 271 50.42 15.44 -10.44
N GLY A 272 50.83 16.70 -10.54
CA GLY A 272 51.02 17.38 -11.83
C GLY A 272 51.98 16.65 -12.77
N LYS A 273 53.06 16.10 -12.21
CA LYS A 273 54.04 15.21 -12.88
C LYS A 273 53.42 14.02 -13.63
N MET A 274 52.17 13.68 -13.33
CA MET A 274 51.46 12.50 -13.86
C MET A 274 50.68 12.83 -15.12
N TYR A 275 50.32 14.11 -15.32
CA TYR A 275 49.54 14.54 -16.48
C TYR A 275 50.28 14.29 -17.79
N SER A 276 51.61 14.44 -17.78
CA SER A 276 52.53 14.25 -18.91
C SER A 276 53.00 12.80 -19.14
N ILE A 277 52.80 11.88 -18.19
CA ILE A 277 53.24 10.47 -18.32
C ILE A 277 52.81 9.82 -19.66
N PRO A 278 51.56 9.98 -20.16
CA PRO A 278 51.19 9.43 -21.46
C PRO A 278 52.08 9.94 -22.60
N TYR A 279 52.41 11.23 -22.63
CA TYR A 279 53.31 11.83 -23.62
C TYR A 279 54.73 11.29 -23.47
N LEU A 280 55.27 11.25 -22.24
CA LEU A 280 56.61 10.73 -21.94
C LEU A 280 56.80 9.26 -22.36
N ILE A 281 55.76 8.43 -22.22
CA ILE A 281 55.78 7.02 -22.69
C ILE A 281 55.86 6.95 -24.22
N LEU A 282 55.09 7.80 -24.94
CA LEU A 282 55.12 7.83 -26.41
C LEU A 282 56.44 8.41 -26.96
N SER A 283 57.01 9.41 -26.30
CA SER A 283 58.31 10.01 -26.62
C SER A 283 59.51 9.21 -26.07
N LYS A 284 59.25 8.03 -25.49
CA LYS A 284 60.25 7.07 -24.96
C LYS A 284 61.13 7.60 -23.83
N GLN A 285 60.68 8.63 -23.11
CA GLN A 285 61.36 9.22 -21.95
C GLN A 285 61.10 8.39 -20.68
N TYR A 286 61.45 7.10 -20.72
CA TYR A 286 61.01 6.13 -19.70
C TYR A 286 61.62 6.35 -18.31
N GLU A 287 62.86 6.82 -18.20
CA GLU A 287 63.46 7.13 -16.89
C GLU A 287 62.70 8.29 -16.21
N THR A 288 62.35 9.34 -16.97
CA THR A 288 61.50 10.45 -16.49
C THR A 288 60.11 9.95 -16.04
N VAL A 289 59.56 8.92 -16.69
CA VAL A 289 58.30 8.28 -16.23
C VAL A 289 58.51 7.60 -14.88
N ILE A 290 59.63 6.89 -14.66
CA ILE A 290 59.95 6.22 -13.38
C ILE A 290 60.17 7.24 -12.27
N ASP A 291 60.94 8.30 -12.53
CA ASP A 291 61.21 9.38 -11.56
C ASP A 291 59.94 10.16 -11.20
N ASN A 292 59.18 10.61 -12.19
CA ASN A 292 57.85 11.17 -11.94
C ASN A 292 57.03 10.18 -11.13
N CYS A 293 57.13 8.88 -11.45
CA CYS A 293 56.41 7.85 -10.75
C CYS A 293 56.82 7.60 -9.29
N LYS A 294 57.89 8.19 -8.77
CA LYS A 294 58.44 7.87 -7.45
C LYS A 294 57.77 8.63 -6.30
N ASP A 295 57.66 9.94 -6.38
CA ASP A 295 57.21 10.78 -5.25
C ASP A 295 55.82 10.40 -4.74
N PHE A 296 54.91 10.25 -5.68
CA PHE A 296 53.50 10.05 -5.43
C PHE A 296 53.22 8.51 -5.23
N LYS A 297 54.28 7.65 -5.24
CA LYS A 297 54.30 6.20 -4.81
C LYS A 297 54.37 6.15 -3.32
N GLU A 298 55.41 6.79 -2.82
CA GLU A 298 55.70 6.84 -1.42
C GLU A 298 54.57 7.53 -0.67
N LEU A 299 53.88 8.49 -1.32
CA LEU A 299 52.69 9.10 -0.76
C LEU A 299 51.51 8.10 -0.53
N LEU A 300 51.23 7.11 -1.40
CA LEU A 300 50.22 6.07 -1.06
C LEU A 300 50.72 5.06 -0.05
N ARG A 301 52.00 4.66 -0.15
CA ARG A 301 52.59 3.65 0.73
C ARG A 301 52.62 4.11 2.19
N THR A 302 53.14 5.30 2.43
CA THR A 302 53.18 5.93 3.77
C THR A 302 51.79 6.07 4.40
N GLN A 303 50.75 6.24 3.58
CA GLN A 303 49.36 6.42 4.02
C GLN A 303 48.57 5.12 4.14
N ARG A 304 49.15 3.97 3.76
CA ARG A 304 48.51 2.63 3.76
C ARG A 304 47.22 2.56 2.92
N ASP A 305 47.13 3.39 1.88
CA ASP A 305 45.98 3.44 0.96
C ASP A 305 46.35 2.85 -0.42
N THR A 306 46.84 1.61 -0.43
CA THR A 306 47.38 0.94 -1.63
C THR A 306 46.39 0.01 -2.33
N LEU A 307 45.21 -0.23 -1.74
CA LEU A 307 44.18 -1.13 -2.27
C LEU A 307 43.10 -0.32 -3.02
N ASN A 308 43.47 0.23 -4.18
CA ASN A 308 42.57 1.00 -5.03
C ASN A 308 43.09 1.11 -6.49
N ALA A 309 42.19 1.46 -7.41
CA ALA A 309 42.51 1.65 -8.83
C ALA A 309 43.57 2.72 -9.08
N GLN A 310 43.73 3.70 -8.18
CA GLN A 310 44.79 4.70 -8.31
C GLN A 310 46.15 4.01 -8.20
N TYR A 311 46.41 3.33 -7.08
CA TYR A 311 47.65 2.56 -6.85
C TYR A 311 47.92 1.61 -8.03
N LEU A 312 46.89 0.91 -8.52
CA LEU A 312 46.99 0.01 -9.68
C LEU A 312 47.34 0.71 -11.01
N THR A 313 46.64 1.79 -11.39
CA THR A 313 46.82 2.40 -12.73
C THR A 313 48.25 2.94 -12.89
N ILE A 314 48.94 3.13 -11.78
CA ILE A 314 50.36 3.43 -11.76
C ILE A 314 51.21 2.24 -12.07
N LEU A 315 51.08 1.16 -11.29
CA LEU A 315 52.05 0.09 -11.33
C LEU A 315 52.17 -0.37 -12.79
N ASN A 316 51.05 -0.34 -13.51
CA ASN A 316 50.95 -0.43 -14.97
C ASN A 316 51.80 0.58 -15.78
N LYS A 317 51.86 1.87 -15.45
CA LYS A 317 52.77 2.85 -16.09
C LYS A 317 54.23 2.69 -15.73
N GLU A 318 54.52 2.35 -14.48
CA GLU A 318 55.90 2.06 -14.07
C GLU A 318 56.40 0.79 -14.77
N VAL A 319 55.55 -0.23 -14.89
CA VAL A 319 55.74 -1.41 -15.76
C VAL A 319 55.90 -1.02 -17.23
N GLN A 320 55.08 -0.12 -17.79
CA GLN A 320 55.24 0.34 -19.18
C GLN A 320 56.61 0.99 -19.41
N ALA A 321 57.11 1.77 -18.46
CA ALA A 321 58.44 2.37 -18.53
C ALA A 321 59.57 1.33 -18.38
N TYR A 322 59.49 0.43 -17.39
CA TYR A 322 60.48 -0.63 -17.22
C TYR A 322 60.54 -1.58 -18.44
N LEU A 323 59.39 -1.95 -19.02
CA LEU A 323 59.35 -2.73 -20.26
C LEU A 323 59.96 -1.97 -21.44
N GLY A 324 59.71 -0.65 -21.56
CA GLY A 324 60.35 0.21 -22.55
C GLY A 324 61.87 0.32 -22.43
N LEU A 325 62.41 0.11 -21.22
CA LEU A 325 63.85 0.03 -20.92
C LEU A 325 64.41 -1.40 -20.94
N ASN A 326 63.60 -2.41 -21.30
CA ASN A 326 63.94 -3.84 -21.20
C ASN A 326 64.33 -4.33 -19.79
N ARG A 327 63.92 -3.61 -18.75
CA ARG A 327 64.08 -3.94 -17.32
C ARG A 327 62.98 -4.93 -16.88
N TYR A 328 63.06 -6.14 -17.41
CA TYR A 328 61.99 -7.14 -17.26
C TYR A 328 61.79 -7.65 -15.82
N LYS A 329 62.85 -7.65 -15.00
CA LYS A 329 62.78 -8.13 -13.62
C LYS A 329 61.94 -7.18 -12.76
N GLU A 330 62.24 -5.89 -12.80
CA GLU A 330 61.52 -4.83 -12.10
C GLU A 330 60.05 -4.76 -12.58
N ALA A 331 59.82 -4.97 -13.88
CA ALA A 331 58.47 -5.09 -14.42
C ALA A 331 57.72 -6.33 -13.89
N ALA A 332 58.39 -7.45 -13.63
CA ALA A 332 57.77 -8.66 -13.07
C ALA A 332 57.43 -8.50 -11.59
N GLU A 333 58.36 -8.00 -10.76
CA GLU A 333 58.14 -7.73 -9.32
C GLU A 333 56.94 -6.78 -9.09
N ILE A 334 56.79 -5.77 -9.96
CA ILE A 334 55.64 -4.86 -9.92
C ILE A 334 54.35 -5.54 -10.40
N ARG A 335 54.41 -6.44 -11.39
CA ARG A 335 53.24 -7.22 -11.85
C ARG A 335 52.70 -8.17 -10.79
N GLU A 336 53.56 -8.82 -10.01
CA GLU A 336 53.12 -9.62 -8.85
C GLU A 336 52.35 -8.75 -7.84
N THR A 337 52.87 -7.55 -7.57
CA THR A 337 52.19 -6.57 -6.71
C THR A 337 50.82 -6.16 -7.28
N ILE A 338 50.72 -5.90 -8.60
CA ILE A 338 49.44 -5.60 -9.29
C ILE A 338 48.43 -6.73 -9.08
N ILE A 339 48.85 -7.98 -9.30
CA ILE A 339 47.97 -9.16 -9.19
C ILE A 339 47.40 -9.26 -7.78
N ALA A 340 48.26 -9.23 -6.75
CA ALA A 340 47.83 -9.34 -5.35
C ALA A 340 46.82 -8.25 -4.92
N ILE A 341 47.00 -7.00 -5.40
CA ILE A 341 46.04 -5.92 -5.14
C ILE A 341 44.74 -6.12 -5.92
N THR A 342 44.83 -6.53 -7.18
CA THR A 342 43.67 -6.75 -8.06
C THR A 342 42.78 -7.86 -7.50
N ASP A 343 43.38 -8.97 -7.06
CA ASP A 343 42.67 -10.07 -6.41
C ASP A 343 42.02 -9.63 -5.10
N SER A 344 42.70 -8.80 -4.29
CA SER A 344 42.14 -8.26 -3.04
C SER A 344 40.95 -7.33 -3.27
N ILE A 345 40.96 -6.52 -4.33
CA ILE A 345 39.83 -5.66 -4.71
C ILE A 345 38.67 -6.53 -5.20
N ASN A 346 38.92 -7.40 -6.19
CA ASN A 346 37.91 -8.29 -6.77
C ASN A 346 37.27 -9.23 -5.74
N SER A 347 38.04 -9.75 -4.79
CA SER A 347 37.54 -10.55 -3.67
C SER A 347 36.58 -9.78 -2.78
N THR A 348 36.93 -8.52 -2.45
CA THR A 348 36.11 -7.63 -1.62
C THR A 348 34.79 -7.28 -2.32
N ASP A 349 34.84 -6.90 -3.60
CA ASP A 349 33.66 -6.54 -4.37
C ASP A 349 32.72 -7.74 -4.59
N ARG A 350 33.24 -8.93 -4.93
CA ARG A 350 32.43 -10.16 -5.01
C ARG A 350 31.73 -10.49 -3.69
N LYS A 351 32.42 -10.30 -2.56
CA LYS A 351 31.83 -10.51 -1.23
C LYS A 351 30.73 -9.48 -0.94
N ASN A 352 30.93 -8.21 -1.28
CA ASN A 352 29.92 -7.16 -1.10
C ASN A 352 28.69 -7.41 -1.97
N ALA A 353 28.89 -7.73 -3.26
CA ALA A 353 27.80 -8.08 -4.18
C ALA A 353 26.98 -9.28 -3.69
N ALA A 354 27.62 -10.32 -3.16
CA ALA A 354 26.93 -11.46 -2.56
C ALA A 354 26.13 -11.08 -1.30
N LEU A 355 26.66 -10.18 -0.46
CA LEU A 355 25.94 -9.67 0.72
C LEU A 355 24.75 -8.78 0.34
N GLU A 356 24.89 -7.94 -0.68
CA GLU A 356 23.80 -7.12 -1.24
C GLU A 356 22.71 -8.01 -1.85
N LEU A 357 23.09 -9.01 -2.64
CA LEU A 357 22.15 -9.97 -3.24
C LEU A 357 21.38 -10.76 -2.16
N ASN A 358 22.08 -11.25 -1.12
CA ASN A 358 21.45 -11.93 0.02
C ASN A 358 20.50 -10.99 0.78
N ALA A 359 20.85 -9.70 0.92
CA ALA A 359 19.98 -8.71 1.55
C ALA A 359 18.75 -8.37 0.71
N MET A 360 18.89 -8.34 -0.64
CA MET A 360 17.76 -8.17 -1.56
C MET A 360 16.81 -9.37 -1.50
N TYR A 361 17.31 -10.61 -1.60
CA TYR A 361 16.47 -11.81 -1.48
C TYR A 361 15.76 -11.89 -0.12
N GLY A 362 16.49 -11.66 0.98
CA GLY A 362 15.90 -11.63 2.33
C GLY A 362 14.99 -10.42 2.61
N ALA A 363 14.95 -9.42 1.71
CA ALA A 363 13.96 -8.35 1.72
C ALA A 363 12.73 -8.71 0.87
N SER A 364 12.92 -9.25 -0.34
CA SER A 364 11.81 -9.69 -1.20
C SER A 364 10.99 -10.82 -0.56
N GLU A 365 11.64 -11.78 0.12
CA GLU A 365 10.94 -12.82 0.90
C GLU A 365 10.05 -12.22 2.00
N LYS A 366 10.48 -11.12 2.63
CA LYS A 366 9.69 -10.42 3.66
C LYS A 366 8.56 -9.61 3.04
N GLU A 367 8.78 -8.98 1.90
CA GLU A 367 7.73 -8.25 1.17
C GLU A 367 6.64 -9.21 0.66
N GLU A 368 7.03 -10.38 0.14
CA GLU A 368 6.12 -11.46 -0.25
C GLU A 368 5.33 -11.99 0.96
N TYR A 369 6.01 -12.25 2.08
CA TYR A 369 5.36 -12.66 3.34
C TYR A 369 4.37 -11.60 3.87
N ILE A 370 4.72 -10.31 3.81
CA ILE A 370 3.83 -9.20 4.19
C ILE A 370 2.63 -9.12 3.24
N ALA A 371 2.84 -9.31 1.93
CA ALA A 371 1.77 -9.33 0.95
C ALA A 371 0.81 -10.51 1.17
N GLU A 372 1.34 -11.70 1.51
CA GLU A 372 0.54 -12.87 1.87
C GLU A 372 -0.29 -12.60 3.12
N GLN A 373 0.33 -12.11 4.21
CA GLN A 373 -0.39 -11.71 5.43
C GLN A 373 -1.49 -10.66 5.14
N ALA A 374 -1.19 -9.65 4.31
CA ALA A 374 -2.16 -8.63 3.93
C ALA A 374 -3.34 -9.21 3.11
N SER A 375 -3.09 -10.23 2.29
CA SER A 375 -4.13 -10.99 1.58
C SER A 375 -4.99 -11.80 2.55
N GLN A 376 -4.37 -12.56 3.46
CA GLN A 376 -5.08 -13.31 4.51
C GLN A 376 -5.92 -12.39 5.41
N LEU A 377 -5.41 -11.21 5.77
CA LEU A 377 -6.15 -10.17 6.51
C LEU A 377 -7.37 -9.66 5.74
N LYS A 378 -7.25 -9.41 4.43
CA LYS A 378 -8.39 -9.04 3.57
C LYS A 378 -9.44 -10.14 3.53
N ILE A 379 -9.04 -11.39 3.31
CA ILE A 379 -9.94 -12.56 3.28
C ILE A 379 -10.68 -12.67 4.62
N ARG A 380 -9.96 -12.64 5.75
CA ARG A 380 -10.55 -12.70 7.09
C ARG A 380 -11.57 -11.57 7.33
N ASN A 381 -11.26 -10.34 6.93
CA ASN A 381 -12.16 -9.21 7.10
C ASN A 381 -13.42 -9.34 6.22
N VAL A 382 -13.31 -9.84 4.98
CA VAL A 382 -14.46 -10.14 4.11
C VAL A 382 -15.33 -11.24 4.74
N SER A 383 -14.73 -12.31 5.26
CA SER A 383 -15.46 -13.37 5.97
C SER A 383 -16.19 -12.85 7.22
N LEU A 384 -15.57 -11.97 8.01
CA LEU A 384 -16.20 -11.34 9.18
C LEU A 384 -17.39 -10.45 8.79
N CYS A 385 -17.25 -9.64 7.73
CA CYS A 385 -18.36 -8.84 7.20
C CYS A 385 -19.53 -9.73 6.72
N PHE A 386 -19.23 -10.82 6.02
CA PHE A 386 -20.25 -11.79 5.57
C PHE A 386 -20.98 -12.44 6.76
N LEU A 387 -20.23 -12.82 7.81
CA LEU A 387 -20.80 -13.41 9.03
C LEU A 387 -21.68 -12.40 9.78
N ALA A 388 -21.28 -11.13 9.85
CA ALA A 388 -22.08 -10.05 10.42
C ALA A 388 -23.38 -9.82 9.62
N CYS A 389 -23.33 -9.84 8.29
CA CYS A 389 -24.53 -9.77 7.45
C CYS A 389 -25.50 -10.94 7.72
N ILE A 390 -25.00 -12.16 7.90
CA ILE A 390 -25.84 -13.31 8.28
C ILE A 390 -26.52 -13.06 9.63
N VAL A 391 -25.79 -12.59 10.64
CA VAL A 391 -26.37 -12.28 11.97
C VAL A 391 -27.45 -11.20 11.89
N VAL A 392 -27.21 -10.13 11.12
CA VAL A 392 -28.22 -9.08 10.90
C VAL A 392 -29.47 -9.63 10.19
N LEU A 393 -29.30 -10.49 9.18
CA LEU A 393 -30.41 -11.12 8.47
C LEU A 393 -31.22 -12.07 9.38
N THR A 394 -30.57 -12.88 10.23
CA THR A 394 -31.29 -13.76 11.16
C THR A 394 -32.06 -12.97 12.22
N LEU A 395 -31.46 -11.91 12.78
CA LEU A 395 -32.15 -11.00 13.71
C LEU A 395 -33.36 -10.30 13.05
N PHE A 396 -33.22 -9.87 11.80
CA PHE A 396 -34.34 -9.28 11.03
C PHE A 396 -35.48 -10.26 10.79
N ILE A 397 -35.17 -11.53 10.45
CA ILE A 397 -36.17 -12.59 10.29
C ILE A 397 -36.89 -12.87 11.62
N LEU A 398 -36.15 -13.01 12.72
CA LEU A 398 -36.71 -13.24 14.06
C LEU A 398 -37.62 -12.08 14.49
N TRP A 399 -37.19 -10.83 14.29
CA TRP A 399 -38.01 -9.64 14.55
C TRP A 399 -39.30 -9.63 13.71
N ARG A 400 -39.21 -9.97 12.41
CA ARG A 400 -40.38 -10.06 11.53
C ARG A 400 -41.38 -11.13 12.01
N LEU A 401 -40.89 -12.30 12.42
CA LEU A 401 -41.73 -13.39 12.94
C LEU A 401 -42.40 -13.00 14.26
N TRP A 402 -41.66 -12.40 15.20
CA TRP A 402 -42.19 -11.89 16.45
C TRP A 402 -43.29 -10.85 16.21
N ARG A 403 -43.03 -9.86 15.34
CA ARG A 403 -43.99 -8.81 14.95
C ARG A 403 -45.22 -9.37 14.27
N PHE A 404 -45.09 -10.41 13.45
CA PHE A 404 -46.22 -11.10 12.80
C PHE A 404 -47.11 -11.82 13.82
N ASN A 405 -46.51 -12.62 14.72
CA ASN A 405 -47.24 -13.30 15.79
C ASN A 405 -47.97 -12.31 16.71
N HIS A 406 -47.33 -11.19 17.06
CA HIS A 406 -47.94 -10.17 17.92
C HIS A 406 -49.16 -9.49 17.26
N ILE A 407 -49.16 -9.31 15.94
CA ILE A 407 -50.32 -8.81 15.18
C ILE A 407 -51.45 -9.85 15.16
N ILE A 408 -51.14 -11.14 14.98
CA ILE A 408 -52.14 -12.22 15.02
C ILE A 408 -52.81 -12.27 16.39
N GLU A 409 -52.02 -12.26 17.48
CA GLU A 409 -52.60 -12.27 18.83
C GLU A 409 -53.50 -11.07 19.09
N TYR A 410 -53.12 -9.87 18.62
CA TYR A 410 -53.96 -8.68 18.75
C TYR A 410 -55.29 -8.83 18.00
N LYS A 411 -55.26 -9.26 16.73
CA LYS A 411 -56.48 -9.52 15.94
C LYS A 411 -57.37 -10.57 16.60
N ASN A 412 -56.78 -11.66 17.09
CA ASN A 412 -57.49 -12.76 17.73
C ASN A 412 -58.15 -12.33 19.05
N ARG A 413 -57.49 -11.48 19.87
CA ARG A 413 -58.12 -10.88 21.06
C ARG A 413 -59.33 -9.99 20.70
N MET A 414 -59.25 -9.22 19.63
CA MET A 414 -60.35 -8.35 19.19
C MET A 414 -61.56 -9.14 18.65
N LEU A 415 -61.32 -10.16 17.82
CA LEU A 415 -62.39 -11.07 17.35
C LEU A 415 -63.04 -11.82 18.53
N ALA A 416 -62.25 -12.28 19.50
CA ALA A 416 -62.80 -12.94 20.70
C ALA A 416 -63.68 -12.01 21.54
N LYS A 417 -63.36 -10.70 21.64
CA LYS A 417 -64.23 -9.69 22.26
C LYS A 417 -65.54 -9.53 21.50
N LEU A 418 -65.51 -9.37 20.17
CA LEU A 418 -66.72 -9.26 19.34
C LEU A 418 -67.63 -10.50 19.44
N ILE A 419 -67.04 -11.70 19.46
CA ILE A 419 -67.78 -12.95 19.71
C ILE A 419 -68.40 -12.91 21.12
N ASN A 420 -67.67 -12.44 22.14
CA ASN A 420 -68.20 -12.33 23.50
C ASN A 420 -69.40 -11.38 23.58
N GLU A 421 -69.33 -10.21 22.95
CA GLU A 421 -70.42 -9.22 22.90
C GLU A 421 -71.64 -9.77 22.16
N LYS A 422 -71.46 -10.35 20.96
CA LYS A 422 -72.56 -11.02 20.22
C LYS A 422 -73.22 -12.15 21.03
N PHE A 423 -72.46 -12.84 21.88
CA PHE A 423 -72.99 -13.88 22.78
C PHE A 423 -73.58 -13.36 24.09
N ALA A 424 -73.19 -12.18 24.55
CA ALA A 424 -73.82 -11.50 25.70
C ALA A 424 -75.19 -10.95 25.29
N ASN A 425 -75.27 -10.25 24.15
CA ASN A 425 -76.53 -9.69 23.63
C ASN A 425 -77.56 -10.78 23.25
N LYS A 426 -77.12 -12.03 23.03
CA LYS A 426 -78.03 -13.20 22.84
C LYS A 426 -78.54 -13.83 24.14
N LYS A 427 -78.16 -13.30 25.31
CA LYS A 427 -78.56 -13.82 26.61
C LYS A 427 -79.70 -13.03 27.27
N ASP A 428 -79.85 -11.75 26.90
CA ASP A 428 -80.89 -10.86 27.38
C ASP A 428 -81.81 -10.44 26.21
N GLY A 429 -83.00 -11.05 26.11
CA GLY A 429 -84.06 -10.62 25.19
C GLY A 429 -84.72 -11.73 24.35
N ASN A 430 -85.96 -12.07 24.68
CA ASN A 430 -86.88 -12.76 23.77
C ASN A 430 -87.65 -11.70 22.95
N GLN A 431 -87.35 -11.50 21.66
CA GLN A 431 -88.34 -11.28 20.59
C GLN A 431 -87.71 -11.11 19.18
N LEU A 432 -88.28 -11.86 18.23
CA LEU A 432 -88.51 -11.62 16.79
C LEU A 432 -87.43 -11.02 15.84
N LEU A 433 -87.14 -11.83 14.81
CA LEU A 433 -86.90 -11.61 13.37
C LEU A 433 -86.19 -10.36 12.79
N GLU A 434 -85.38 -10.67 11.75
CA GLU A 434 -84.85 -9.83 10.66
C GLU A 434 -83.92 -8.67 11.06
N VAL A 435 -82.75 -8.48 10.43
CA VAL A 435 -82.51 -8.32 8.97
C VAL A 435 -81.24 -9.09 8.51
N TYR A 436 -81.20 -9.45 7.23
CA TYR A 436 -80.08 -10.11 6.55
C TYR A 436 -78.84 -9.21 6.33
N GLU A 437 -77.77 -9.81 5.82
CA GLU A 437 -76.44 -9.23 5.55
C GLU A 437 -76.50 -7.98 4.63
N GLU A 438 -75.54 -7.05 4.64
CA GLU A 438 -74.21 -7.25 4.04
C GLU A 438 -73.08 -6.44 4.70
N GLN A 439 -71.91 -7.06 4.80
CA GLN A 439 -70.65 -6.37 4.59
C GLN A 439 -69.69 -7.33 3.88
N GLU A 440 -69.62 -7.25 2.55
CA GLU A 440 -68.71 -8.06 1.73
C GLU A 440 -67.25 -7.89 2.16
N VAL A 441 -66.58 -9.02 2.43
CA VAL A 441 -65.16 -9.16 2.11
C VAL A 441 -64.95 -10.51 1.44
N SER A 442 -64.86 -10.45 0.12
CA SER A 442 -64.26 -11.43 -0.79
C SER A 442 -63.24 -12.39 -0.16
N SER A 443 -63.54 -13.70 -0.25
CA SER A 443 -62.55 -14.74 -0.55
C SER A 443 -63.24 -16.00 -1.09
N GLU A 444 -63.10 -16.20 -2.40
CA GLU A 444 -63.12 -17.45 -3.18
C GLU A 444 -63.87 -18.69 -2.62
N LEU A 445 -64.86 -19.16 -3.39
CA LEU A 445 -65.45 -20.49 -3.23
C LEU A 445 -64.49 -21.55 -3.82
N GLU A 446 -64.20 -22.59 -3.03
CA GLU A 446 -64.00 -23.95 -3.56
C GLU A 446 -65.20 -24.82 -3.15
N PRO A 447 -65.72 -25.67 -4.04
CA PRO A 447 -66.91 -26.48 -3.76
C PRO A 447 -66.55 -27.77 -3.01
N GLU A 448 -66.98 -27.90 -1.75
CA GLU A 448 -67.01 -29.20 -1.07
C GLU A 448 -68.24 -30.01 -1.50
N LEU A 449 -68.00 -31.30 -1.78
CA LEU A 449 -68.94 -32.20 -2.45
C LEU A 449 -70.26 -32.39 -1.69
N ILE A 450 -71.36 -32.32 -2.43
CA ILE A 450 -72.65 -32.90 -2.06
C ILE A 450 -72.57 -34.41 -2.33
N SER A 451 -72.90 -35.26 -1.36
CA SER A 451 -73.12 -36.70 -1.61
C SER A 451 -74.57 -36.98 -2.06
N PRO A 452 -74.82 -38.01 -2.88
CA PRO A 452 -75.95 -37.98 -3.83
C PRO A 452 -77.32 -38.47 -3.30
N GLU A 453 -77.64 -38.29 -2.01
CA GLU A 453 -78.72 -39.04 -1.34
C GLU A 453 -79.90 -38.21 -0.77
N GLU A 454 -80.01 -36.90 -1.07
CA GLU A 454 -81.21 -36.10 -0.77
C GLU A 454 -81.68 -35.26 -1.99
N GLN A 455 -81.77 -35.91 -3.16
CA GLN A 455 -82.51 -35.42 -4.34
C GLN A 455 -83.53 -36.47 -4.83
N ASP A 456 -84.48 -36.84 -3.97
CA ASP A 456 -85.83 -37.17 -4.40
C ASP A 456 -86.79 -37.16 -3.20
N GLU A 457 -87.58 -36.08 -3.07
CA GLU A 457 -89.03 -36.19 -2.87
C GLU A 457 -89.71 -34.81 -2.97
N LEU A 458 -90.66 -34.73 -3.89
CA LEU A 458 -91.82 -33.83 -3.93
C LEU A 458 -91.59 -32.34 -4.24
N LEU A 459 -91.56 -32.07 -5.55
CA LEU A 459 -92.40 -31.01 -6.13
C LEU A 459 -93.88 -31.39 -5.94
N ASP A 460 -94.69 -30.51 -5.35
CA ASP A 460 -96.05 -30.24 -5.84
C ASP A 460 -96.47 -28.81 -5.44
N GLU A 461 -97.40 -28.23 -6.18
CA GLU A 461 -97.78 -26.81 -6.10
C GLU A 461 -98.95 -26.52 -5.13
N THR A 462 -99.27 -25.24 -5.01
CA THR A 462 -100.54 -24.62 -4.58
C THR A 462 -100.88 -24.54 -3.09
N ASP A 463 -101.07 -23.28 -2.68
CA ASP A 463 -102.00 -22.76 -1.67
C ASP A 463 -102.37 -23.63 -0.45
N LYS A 464 -101.85 -23.21 0.71
CA LYS A 464 -102.72 -22.99 1.88
C LYS A 464 -102.17 -22.02 2.94
N GLU A 465 -103.09 -21.14 3.35
CA GLU A 465 -103.28 -20.59 4.70
C GLU A 465 -102.06 -20.03 5.47
N SER A 466 -102.11 -18.71 5.72
CA SER A 466 -101.27 -18.00 6.70
C SER A 466 -101.41 -18.47 8.17
N GLY A 467 -102.15 -19.55 8.41
CA GLY A 467 -102.18 -20.27 9.68
C GLY A 467 -101.01 -21.23 9.87
N GLU A 468 -100.52 -21.89 8.79
CA GLU A 468 -99.53 -22.97 8.94
C GLU A 468 -98.13 -22.45 9.32
N GLU A 469 -97.71 -21.27 8.86
CA GLU A 469 -96.46 -20.64 9.31
C GLU A 469 -96.47 -20.33 10.82
N GLU A 470 -97.61 -19.89 11.35
CA GLU A 470 -97.74 -19.53 12.76
C GLU A 470 -97.91 -20.77 13.66
N GLU A 471 -98.48 -21.85 13.10
CA GLU A 471 -98.44 -23.20 13.70
C GLU A 471 -97.01 -23.75 13.73
N ASN A 472 -96.29 -23.71 12.59
CA ASN A 472 -94.89 -24.10 12.46
C ASN A 472 -93.99 -23.36 13.46
N LYS A 473 -94.18 -22.04 13.66
CA LYS A 473 -93.45 -21.28 14.68
C LYS A 473 -93.74 -21.77 16.10
N LYS A 474 -94.98 -22.13 16.44
CA LYS A 474 -95.33 -22.65 17.78
C LYS A 474 -94.75 -24.05 18.00
N ILE A 475 -94.90 -24.95 17.02
CA ILE A 475 -94.33 -26.29 17.04
C ILE A 475 -92.79 -26.21 17.15
N PHE A 476 -92.15 -25.32 16.38
CA PHE A 476 -90.71 -25.09 16.48
C PHE A 476 -90.30 -24.48 17.83
N GLN A 477 -91.09 -23.59 18.44
CA GLN A 477 -90.81 -23.06 19.78
C GLN A 477 -90.84 -24.17 20.84
N GLU A 478 -91.82 -25.08 20.80
CA GLU A 478 -91.92 -26.22 21.71
C GLU A 478 -90.80 -27.26 21.48
N LEU A 479 -90.48 -27.56 20.21
CA LEU A 479 -89.33 -28.38 19.84
C LEU A 479 -88.03 -27.77 20.35
N ASN A 480 -87.77 -26.50 20.04
CA ASN A 480 -86.55 -25.80 20.44
C ASN A 480 -86.46 -25.69 21.97
N HIS A 481 -87.57 -25.47 22.68
CA HIS A 481 -87.62 -25.54 24.14
C HIS A 481 -87.20 -26.93 24.62
N THR A 482 -87.78 -28.00 24.07
CA THR A 482 -87.47 -29.39 24.44
C THR A 482 -86.01 -29.77 24.14
N VAL A 483 -85.51 -29.46 22.94
CA VAL A 483 -84.14 -29.72 22.48
C VAL A 483 -83.12 -28.97 23.34
N VAL A 484 -83.39 -27.71 23.69
CA VAL A 484 -82.48 -26.89 24.51
C VAL A 484 -82.54 -27.28 25.99
N GLN A 485 -83.73 -27.51 26.57
CA GLN A 485 -83.92 -27.93 27.96
C GLN A 485 -83.29 -29.30 28.24
N LYS A 486 -83.64 -30.32 27.44
CA LYS A 486 -83.12 -31.69 27.57
C LYS A 486 -81.71 -31.86 26.97
N GLN A 487 -81.14 -30.79 26.40
CA GLN A 487 -79.82 -30.75 25.78
C GLN A 487 -79.61 -31.83 24.69
N LEU A 488 -80.67 -32.20 23.97
CA LEU A 488 -80.66 -33.30 22.99
C LEU A 488 -79.58 -33.10 21.90
N TYR A 489 -79.29 -31.85 21.55
CA TYR A 489 -78.25 -31.48 20.60
C TYR A 489 -76.82 -31.90 21.02
N LEU A 490 -76.59 -32.29 22.27
CA LEU A 490 -75.30 -32.84 22.74
C LEU A 490 -75.13 -34.32 22.40
N SER A 491 -76.20 -35.05 22.07
CA SER A 491 -76.05 -36.42 21.53
C SER A 491 -75.44 -36.35 20.14
N PRO A 492 -74.31 -37.05 19.85
CA PRO A 492 -73.75 -37.09 18.50
C PRO A 492 -74.65 -37.87 17.52
N GLU A 493 -75.42 -38.82 18.03
CA GLU A 493 -76.29 -39.74 17.28
C GLU A 493 -77.67 -39.15 16.94
N LEU A 494 -77.98 -37.92 17.39
CA LEU A 494 -79.29 -37.28 17.16
C LEU A 494 -79.61 -37.16 15.66
N SER A 495 -80.65 -37.86 15.21
CA SER A 495 -81.15 -37.83 13.85
C SER A 495 -82.28 -36.80 13.64
N ARG A 496 -82.66 -36.56 12.37
CA ARG A 496 -83.83 -35.74 12.03
C ARG A 496 -85.10 -36.41 12.52
N GLU A 497 -85.16 -37.72 12.34
CA GLU A 497 -86.27 -38.61 12.64
C GLU A 497 -86.62 -38.58 14.14
N ASP A 498 -85.61 -38.58 15.02
CA ASP A 498 -85.79 -38.45 16.48
C ASP A 498 -86.54 -37.16 16.86
N LEU A 499 -86.19 -36.04 16.22
CA LEU A 499 -86.84 -34.75 16.49
C LEU A 499 -88.21 -34.63 15.80
N ALA A 500 -88.37 -35.19 14.61
CA ALA A 500 -89.65 -35.23 13.91
C ALA A 500 -90.70 -36.01 14.71
N GLN A 501 -90.31 -37.12 15.36
CA GLN A 501 -91.19 -37.88 16.26
C GLN A 501 -91.63 -37.08 17.50
N ILE A 502 -90.76 -36.25 18.09
CA ILE A 502 -91.08 -35.43 19.27
C ILE A 502 -92.23 -34.44 19.00
N VAL A 503 -92.33 -33.93 17.77
CA VAL A 503 -93.41 -33.02 17.33
C VAL A 503 -94.47 -33.70 16.44
N HIS A 504 -94.43 -35.03 16.34
CA HIS A 504 -95.36 -35.82 15.53
C HIS A 504 -95.48 -35.37 14.06
N LEU A 505 -94.38 -34.88 13.47
CA LEU A 505 -94.29 -34.49 12.06
C LEU A 505 -93.65 -35.58 11.20
N ASN A 506 -94.00 -35.61 9.91
CA ASN A 506 -93.22 -36.36 8.92
C ASN A 506 -91.92 -35.61 8.54
N ASN A 507 -90.96 -36.32 7.97
CA ASN A 507 -89.64 -35.76 7.65
C ASN A 507 -89.69 -34.54 6.71
N ALA A 508 -90.59 -34.53 5.73
CA ALA A 508 -90.74 -33.43 4.78
C ALA A 508 -91.26 -32.15 5.46
N ARG A 509 -92.37 -32.24 6.22
CA ARG A 509 -92.95 -31.12 6.98
C ARG A 509 -91.99 -30.63 8.07
N PHE A 510 -91.25 -31.53 8.72
CA PHE A 510 -90.20 -31.17 9.67
C PHE A 510 -89.04 -30.42 9.01
N ALA A 511 -88.50 -30.91 7.89
CA ALA A 511 -87.40 -30.25 7.17
C ALA A 511 -87.79 -28.86 6.67
N ARG A 512 -89.05 -28.71 6.20
CA ARG A 512 -89.65 -27.43 5.82
C ARG A 512 -89.75 -26.48 7.02
N MET A 513 -90.39 -26.89 8.11
CA MET A 513 -90.54 -26.11 9.36
C MET A 513 -89.17 -25.64 9.91
N ILE A 514 -88.16 -26.51 9.94
CA ILE A 514 -86.81 -26.14 10.40
C ILE A 514 -86.18 -25.09 9.48
N ARG A 515 -86.34 -25.20 8.16
CA ARG A 515 -85.80 -24.22 7.20
C ARG A 515 -86.50 -22.86 7.33
N GLU A 516 -87.82 -22.86 7.44
CA GLU A 516 -88.65 -21.66 7.65
C GLU A 516 -88.31 -20.96 8.98
N CYS A 517 -88.21 -21.72 10.09
CA CYS A 517 -88.01 -21.14 11.42
C CYS A 517 -86.55 -20.81 11.77
N THR A 518 -85.56 -21.38 11.07
CA THR A 518 -84.13 -21.18 11.41
C THR A 518 -83.28 -20.61 10.28
N GLY A 519 -83.79 -20.54 9.05
CA GLY A 519 -83.02 -20.22 7.85
C GLY A 519 -82.00 -21.30 7.45
N THR A 520 -82.01 -22.47 8.09
CA THR A 520 -81.03 -23.55 7.88
C THR A 520 -81.67 -24.93 7.86
N ASN A 521 -80.96 -25.96 7.40
CA ASN A 521 -81.42 -27.36 7.55
C ASN A 521 -81.20 -27.87 8.98
N PHE A 522 -81.72 -29.06 9.29
CA PHE A 522 -81.55 -29.74 10.59
C PHE A 522 -80.10 -29.72 11.10
N ASN A 523 -79.14 -30.08 10.24
CA ASN A 523 -77.72 -30.07 10.58
C ASN A 523 -77.20 -28.66 10.90
N GLY A 524 -77.64 -27.63 10.18
CA GLY A 524 -77.31 -26.23 10.44
C GLY A 524 -77.84 -25.75 11.80
N TYR A 525 -79.09 -26.08 12.11
CA TYR A 525 -79.72 -25.76 13.40
C TYR A 525 -79.00 -26.44 14.58
N ILE A 526 -78.83 -27.76 14.53
CA ILE A 526 -78.19 -28.54 15.60
C ILE A 526 -76.73 -28.15 15.78
N ASN A 527 -75.92 -28.11 14.70
CA ASN A 527 -74.53 -27.66 14.82
C ASN A 527 -74.44 -26.19 15.26
N GLY A 528 -75.45 -25.37 14.93
CA GLY A 528 -75.63 -24.04 15.47
C GLY A 528 -75.69 -24.03 17.00
N LEU A 529 -76.50 -24.89 17.62
CA LEU A 529 -76.59 -25.07 19.07
C LEU A 529 -75.30 -25.65 19.66
N ARG A 530 -74.73 -26.69 19.04
CA ARG A 530 -73.48 -27.33 19.46
C ARG A 530 -72.30 -26.34 19.52
N ILE A 531 -72.12 -25.47 18.52
CA ILE A 531 -71.08 -24.41 18.56
C ILE A 531 -71.35 -23.40 19.68
N ASN A 532 -72.61 -23.01 19.89
CA ASN A 532 -72.96 -22.09 20.98
C ASN A 532 -72.62 -22.68 22.36
N TYR A 533 -72.76 -24.01 22.52
CA TYR A 533 -72.38 -24.74 23.72
C TYR A 533 -70.86 -24.91 23.84
N ALA A 534 -70.16 -25.23 22.75
CA ALA A 534 -68.69 -25.27 22.71
C ALA A 534 -68.07 -23.95 23.19
N ILE A 535 -68.64 -22.81 22.81
CA ILE A 535 -68.22 -21.47 23.29
C ILE A 535 -68.48 -21.31 24.80
N LYS A 536 -69.59 -21.84 25.33
CA LYS A 536 -69.87 -21.85 26.78
C LYS A 536 -68.86 -22.74 27.52
N LEU A 537 -68.55 -23.93 27.01
CA LEU A 537 -67.55 -24.84 27.58
C LEU A 537 -66.16 -24.22 27.59
N MET A 538 -65.70 -23.63 26.49
CA MET A 538 -64.39 -22.94 26.41
C MET A 538 -64.26 -21.83 27.45
N LYS A 539 -65.35 -21.09 27.72
CA LYS A 539 -65.40 -20.08 28.79
C LYS A 539 -65.42 -20.71 30.19
N LYS A 540 -66.27 -21.71 30.43
CA LYS A 540 -66.46 -22.30 31.76
C LYS A 540 -65.25 -23.14 32.21
N TYR A 541 -64.65 -23.88 31.29
CA TYR A 541 -63.59 -24.85 31.54
C TYR A 541 -62.36 -24.59 30.65
N PRO A 542 -61.51 -23.58 30.98
CA PRO A 542 -60.34 -23.23 30.18
C PRO A 542 -59.30 -24.36 30.10
N ASN A 543 -59.36 -25.38 30.96
CA ASN A 543 -58.40 -26.48 30.93
C ASN A 543 -58.81 -27.62 29.97
N TYR A 544 -60.02 -27.62 29.43
CA TYR A 544 -60.47 -28.70 28.53
C TYR A 544 -59.72 -28.67 27.19
N THR A 545 -59.38 -29.85 26.65
CA THR A 545 -58.77 -29.96 25.32
C THR A 545 -59.82 -29.67 24.24
N ILE A 546 -59.40 -29.22 23.04
CA ILE A 546 -60.33 -29.00 21.92
C ILE A 546 -61.07 -30.29 21.54
N ARG A 547 -60.44 -31.46 21.74
CA ARG A 547 -61.09 -32.77 21.62
C ARG A 547 -62.20 -32.95 22.64
N ALA A 548 -61.90 -32.80 23.94
CA ALA A 548 -62.93 -32.89 24.99
C ALA A 548 -64.07 -31.89 24.75
N ILE A 549 -63.80 -30.68 24.27
CA ILE A 549 -64.86 -29.71 23.93
C ILE A 549 -65.69 -30.17 22.72
N ALA A 550 -65.11 -30.83 21.73
CA ALA A 550 -65.86 -31.41 20.60
C ALA A 550 -66.77 -32.54 21.07
N ASP A 551 -66.20 -33.49 21.82
CA ASP A 551 -66.90 -34.65 22.37
C ASP A 551 -68.08 -34.21 23.27
N GLU A 552 -67.83 -33.32 24.25
CA GLU A 552 -68.84 -32.74 25.16
C GLU A 552 -69.86 -31.81 24.47
N SER A 553 -69.59 -31.34 23.25
CA SER A 553 -70.53 -30.54 22.46
C SER A 553 -71.29 -31.37 21.43
N GLY A 554 -71.18 -32.70 21.45
CA GLY A 554 -71.89 -33.59 20.52
C GLY A 554 -71.32 -33.64 19.11
N PHE A 555 -70.04 -33.30 18.90
CA PHE A 555 -69.37 -33.46 17.60
C PHE A 555 -68.63 -34.79 17.51
N ASN A 556 -68.86 -35.53 16.41
CA ASN A 556 -68.19 -36.81 16.13
C ASN A 556 -66.65 -36.72 16.03
N SER A 557 -66.09 -35.52 15.81
CA SER A 557 -64.64 -35.33 15.85
C SER A 557 -64.22 -33.86 16.06
N ALA A 558 -63.02 -33.66 16.59
CA ALA A 558 -62.42 -32.33 16.75
C ALA A 558 -62.23 -31.55 15.43
N PRO A 559 -61.85 -32.16 14.29
CA PRO A 559 -61.83 -31.47 12.98
C PRO A 559 -63.19 -30.90 12.55
N ILE A 560 -64.30 -31.62 12.81
CA ILE A 560 -65.64 -31.13 12.47
C ILE A 560 -65.98 -29.88 13.31
N LEU A 561 -65.72 -29.91 14.63
CA LEU A 561 -65.81 -28.72 15.47
C LEU A 561 -64.93 -27.59 14.91
N TYR A 562 -63.69 -27.89 14.52
CA TYR A 562 -62.72 -26.89 14.06
C TYR A 562 -63.21 -26.12 12.83
N ASN A 563 -63.66 -26.84 11.81
CA ASN A 563 -64.15 -26.25 10.56
C ASN A 563 -65.46 -25.47 10.78
N LEU A 564 -66.44 -26.06 11.47
CA LEU A 564 -67.75 -25.42 11.67
C LEU A 564 -67.67 -24.22 12.62
N PHE A 565 -66.85 -24.29 13.68
CA PHE A 565 -66.60 -23.17 14.59
C PHE A 565 -65.88 -22.03 13.87
N LYS A 566 -64.87 -22.33 13.02
CA LYS A 566 -64.20 -21.30 12.20
C LYS A 566 -65.17 -20.65 11.22
N LYS A 567 -65.95 -21.44 10.49
CA LYS A 567 -66.98 -20.95 9.54
C LYS A 567 -68.01 -20.04 10.23
N LYS A 568 -68.42 -20.36 11.45
CA LYS A 568 -69.44 -19.58 12.19
C LYS A 568 -68.90 -18.37 12.96
N THR A 569 -67.64 -18.38 13.39
CA THR A 569 -67.09 -17.34 14.30
C THR A 569 -65.96 -16.51 13.70
N GLY A 570 -65.39 -16.91 12.57
CA GLY A 570 -64.19 -16.32 11.98
C GLY A 570 -62.87 -16.73 12.66
N MET A 571 -62.92 -17.45 13.78
CA MET A 571 -61.75 -17.91 14.55
C MET A 571 -61.76 -19.43 14.71
N THR A 572 -60.60 -20.07 14.83
CA THR A 572 -60.57 -21.50 15.21
C THR A 572 -60.85 -21.68 16.72
N PRO A 573 -61.34 -22.86 17.15
CA PRO A 573 -61.51 -23.19 18.58
C PRO A 573 -60.26 -22.91 19.43
N TYR A 574 -59.07 -23.21 18.91
CA TYR A 574 -57.81 -23.00 19.61
C TYR A 574 -57.47 -21.51 19.76
N GLU A 575 -57.62 -20.73 18.69
CA GLU A 575 -57.39 -19.28 18.75
C GLU A 575 -58.37 -18.57 19.67
N PHE A 576 -59.65 -18.95 19.62
CA PHE A 576 -60.67 -18.41 20.52
C PHE A 576 -60.35 -18.74 21.99
N LYS A 577 -59.96 -19.99 22.26
CA LYS A 577 -59.56 -20.42 23.60
C LYS A 577 -58.32 -19.65 24.11
N LYS A 578 -57.25 -19.56 23.32
CA LYS A 578 -56.04 -18.79 23.68
C LYS A 578 -56.37 -17.31 23.91
N ALA A 579 -57.24 -16.73 23.09
CA ALA A 579 -57.71 -15.36 23.26
C ALA A 579 -58.53 -15.18 24.55
N GLN A 580 -59.38 -16.14 24.94
CA GLN A 580 -60.10 -16.13 26.23
C GLN A 580 -59.16 -16.16 27.43
N ASP A 581 -58.16 -17.04 27.42
CA ASP A 581 -57.18 -17.13 28.51
C ASP A 581 -56.39 -15.81 28.65
N THR A 582 -56.15 -15.11 27.53
CA THR A 582 -55.49 -13.79 27.50
C THR A 582 -56.46 -12.59 27.69
N LEU A 583 -57.75 -12.86 27.92
CA LEU A 583 -58.75 -11.87 28.34
C LEU A 583 -59.16 -12.05 29.81
N ARG A 584 -58.72 -13.15 30.45
CA ARG A 584 -58.89 -13.45 31.88
C ARG A 584 -57.73 -12.98 32.75
N ASN A 585 -56.53 -12.98 32.18
CA ASN A 585 -55.30 -12.41 32.75
C ASN A 585 -55.15 -10.95 32.30
#